data_AF-A0A8J7P7T8-F1
#
_entry.id   AF-A0A8J7P7T8-F1
#
_cell.length_a   1.000
_cell.length_b   1.000
_cell.length_c   1.000
_cell.angle_alpha   90.00
_cell.angle_beta   90.00
_cell.angle_gamma   90.00
#
_symmetry.space_group_name_H-M   'P 1'
#
loop_
_entity.id
_entity.type
_entity.pdbx_description
1 polymer ?
#
loop_
_entity_poly.entity_id
_entity_poly.type
_entity_poly.pdbx_seq_one_letter_code
_entity_poly.pdbx_strand_id
1 'polypeptide(L)'
;MHDHVRRGCEPVRLSQTISKMTNGYPKPSDLITSFKTVECGSDTWMKSLYSGAVFLLEKGDKLMVFVNNITLVDFTDEKKTFFGAYLL
;
A
#
# COMPACT_ATOMS: atom_id res chain seq x y z
N MET A 1 33.32 25.48 11.30
CA MET A 1 33.27 24.01 11.22
C MET A 1 32.35 23.51 12.32
N HIS A 2 31.07 23.34 12.02
CA HIS A 2 30.11 22.65 12.89
C HIS A 2 29.24 21.79 11.99
N ASP A 3 29.72 20.59 11.71
CA ASP A 3 28.90 19.52 11.17
C ASP A 3 27.89 19.12 12.23
N HIS A 4 26.65 19.57 12.06
CA HIS A 4 25.53 18.97 12.76
C HIS A 4 25.34 17.54 12.21
N VAL A 5 25.88 16.57 12.94
CA VAL A 5 25.46 15.17 12.84
C VAL A 5 23.93 15.15 13.02
N ARG A 6 23.19 15.06 11.90
CA ARG A 6 21.78 14.69 11.94
C ARG A 6 21.75 13.30 12.56
N ARG A 7 21.26 13.19 13.80
CA ARG A 7 20.95 11.87 14.39
C ARG A 7 20.15 11.07 13.38
N GLY A 8 20.58 9.85 13.13
CA GLY A 8 20.04 8.92 12.14
C GLY A 8 18.52 8.88 12.23
N CYS A 9 17.89 9.31 11.16
CA CYS A 9 16.46 9.49 11.06
C CYS A 9 16.13 8.77 9.75
N GLU A 10 15.57 7.58 9.88
CA GLU A 10 15.34 6.69 8.75
C GLU A 10 14.02 7.06 8.07
N PRO A 11 13.99 7.19 6.74
CA PRO A 11 12.77 7.46 6.02
C PRO A 11 11.80 6.26 6.14
N VAL A 12 10.51 6.56 6.33
CA VAL A 12 9.48 5.52 6.42
C VAL A 12 8.98 5.20 5.02
N ARG A 13 9.08 3.93 4.62
CA ARG A 13 8.48 3.43 3.37
C ARG A 13 7.06 2.97 3.66
N LEU A 14 6.14 3.40 2.81
CA LEU A 14 4.75 2.95 2.77
C LEU A 14 4.54 2.20 1.46
N SER A 15 3.86 1.07 1.50
CA SER A 15 3.44 0.38 0.29
C SER A 15 2.07 -0.25 0.43
N GLN A 16 1.33 -0.26 -0.66
CA GLN A 16 0.14 -1.07 -0.85
C GLN A 16 0.28 -1.88 -2.13
N THR A 17 -0.15 -3.13 -2.10
CA THR A 17 -0.11 -4.05 -3.22
C THR A 17 -1.47 -4.71 -3.37
N ILE A 18 -2.10 -4.55 -4.53
CA ILE A 18 -3.28 -5.31 -4.91
C ILE A 18 -2.78 -6.59 -5.57
N SER A 19 -3.13 -7.75 -5.03
CA SER A 19 -2.73 -9.06 -5.57
C SER A 19 -3.95 -9.92 -5.90
N LYS A 20 -3.76 -10.80 -6.86
CA LYS A 20 -4.71 -11.81 -7.30
C LYS A 20 -4.33 -13.18 -6.74
N MET A 21 -5.29 -13.87 -6.15
CA MET A 21 -5.16 -15.27 -5.77
C MET A 21 -6.07 -16.12 -6.66
N THR A 22 -5.46 -17.00 -7.44
CA THR A 22 -6.14 -17.90 -8.38
C THR A 22 -6.12 -19.33 -7.82
N ASN A 23 -7.19 -20.08 -8.05
CA ASN A 23 -7.25 -21.48 -7.62
C ASN A 23 -6.14 -22.31 -8.32
N GLY A 24 -5.44 -23.16 -7.57
CA GLY A 24 -4.37 -24.00 -8.12
C GLY A 24 -2.98 -23.33 -8.19
N TYR A 25 -2.84 -22.03 -7.90
CA TYR A 25 -1.54 -21.40 -7.73
C TYR A 25 -1.31 -20.98 -6.27
N PRO A 26 -0.26 -21.48 -5.59
CA PRO A 26 -0.13 -21.34 -4.14
C PRO A 26 0.28 -19.94 -3.68
N LYS A 27 0.73 -19.06 -4.58
CA LYS A 27 1.21 -17.71 -4.23
C LYS A 27 0.34 -16.64 -4.88
N PRO A 28 -0.02 -15.54 -4.19
CA PRO A 28 -0.65 -14.40 -4.84
C PRO A 28 0.24 -13.84 -5.96
N SER A 29 -0.39 -13.36 -7.03
CA SER A 29 0.27 -12.61 -8.11
C SER A 29 -0.02 -11.12 -7.93
N ASP A 30 1.02 -10.29 -7.85
CA ASP A 30 0.85 -8.85 -7.68
C ASP A 30 0.32 -8.21 -8.97
N LEU A 31 -0.79 -7.48 -8.86
CA LEU A 31 -1.43 -6.77 -9.98
C LEU A 31 -0.96 -5.31 -10.03
N ILE A 32 -0.99 -4.62 -8.89
CA ILE A 32 -0.57 -3.23 -8.75
C ILE A 32 0.17 -3.06 -7.45
N THR A 33 1.37 -2.46 -7.49
CA THR A 33 2.09 -2.02 -6.29
C THR A 33 2.24 -0.51 -6.34
N SER A 34 1.87 0.17 -5.26
CA SER A 34 2.12 1.60 -5.06
C SER A 34 2.95 1.79 -3.80
N PHE A 35 3.93 2.68 -3.86
CA PHE A 35 4.81 2.97 -2.74
C PHE A 35 5.06 4.47 -2.61
N LYS A 36 5.36 4.90 -1.39
CA LYS A 36 5.76 6.26 -1.08
C LYS A 36 6.77 6.26 0.05
N THR A 37 7.74 7.15 -0.05
CA THR A 37 8.72 7.38 1.02
C THR A 37 8.31 8.65 1.75
N VAL A 38 8.24 8.57 3.08
CA VAL A 38 8.05 9.71 3.97
C VAL A 38 9.42 10.06 4.55
N GLU A 39 9.89 11.26 4.25
CA GLU A 39 11.09 11.79 4.88
C GLU A 39 10.87 11.94 6.38
N CYS A 40 11.91 11.67 7.12
CA CYS A 40 11.88 11.72 8.56
C CYS A 40 12.12 13.18 9.04
N GLY A 41 11.69 13.52 10.25
CA GLY A 41 11.81 14.88 10.81
C GLY A 41 10.51 15.68 10.90
N SER A 42 9.38 15.09 10.48
CA SER A 42 8.04 15.53 10.86
C SER A 42 7.47 14.58 11.90
N ASP A 43 7.05 15.09 13.06
CA ASP A 43 6.50 14.28 14.16
C ASP A 43 5.17 13.61 13.77
N THR A 44 4.45 14.19 12.80
CA THR A 44 3.19 13.66 12.29
C THR A 44 3.10 13.80 10.78
N TRP A 45 2.58 12.78 10.11
CA TRP A 45 2.35 12.81 8.67
C TRP A 45 1.14 11.93 8.31
N MET A 46 0.49 12.25 7.20
CA MET A 46 -0.55 11.43 6.59
C MET A 46 -0.34 11.42 5.07
N LYS A 47 -0.40 10.24 4.46
CA LYS A 47 -0.24 10.06 3.01
C LYS A 47 -1.30 9.08 2.51
N SER A 48 -2.03 9.46 1.47
CA SER A 48 -2.91 8.54 0.75
C SER A 48 -2.16 7.85 -0.38
N LEU A 49 -2.45 6.58 -0.61
CA LEU A 49 -2.03 5.79 -1.77
C LEU A 49 -3.29 5.34 -2.52
N TYR A 50 -3.42 5.75 -3.78
CA TYR A 50 -4.53 5.33 -4.64
C TYR A 50 -4.00 4.52 -5.82
N SER A 51 -4.68 3.41 -6.12
CA SER A 51 -4.31 2.49 -7.19
C SER A 51 -5.57 2.04 -7.92
N GLY A 52 -5.55 2.07 -9.26
CA GLY A 52 -6.65 1.59 -10.09
C GLY A 52 -6.15 1.23 -11.48
N ALA A 53 -6.64 0.10 -12.02
CA ALA A 53 -6.37 -0.35 -13.38
C ALA A 53 -7.46 -1.34 -13.83
N VAL A 54 -7.43 -1.72 -15.10
CA VAL A 54 -8.31 -2.76 -15.66
C VAL A 54 -7.53 -4.07 -15.78
N PHE A 55 -8.12 -5.17 -15.29
CA PHE A 55 -7.55 -6.51 -15.38
C PHE A 55 -8.56 -7.50 -15.92
N LEU A 56 -8.08 -8.49 -16.67
CA LEU A 56 -8.84 -9.70 -16.95
C LEU A 56 -8.79 -10.60 -15.71
N LEU A 57 -9.97 -10.94 -15.18
CA LEU A 57 -10.13 -11.83 -14.04
C LEU A 57 -10.98 -13.03 -14.45
N GLU A 58 -10.68 -14.19 -13.87
CA GLU A 58 -11.44 -15.40 -14.08
C GLU A 58 -12.39 -15.66 -12.91
N LYS A 59 -13.46 -16.40 -13.18
CA LYS A 59 -14.38 -16.82 -12.11
C LYS A 59 -13.62 -17.61 -11.06
N GLY A 60 -13.66 -17.13 -9.81
CA GLY A 60 -12.99 -17.75 -8.68
C GLY A 60 -11.67 -17.09 -8.29
N ASP A 61 -11.17 -16.15 -9.09
CA ASP A 61 -10.09 -15.25 -8.66
C ASP A 61 -10.54 -14.44 -7.44
N LYS A 62 -9.63 -14.28 -6.48
CA LYS A 62 -9.82 -13.43 -5.29
C LYS A 62 -8.84 -12.28 -5.35
N LEU A 63 -9.32 -11.08 -5.04
CA LEU A 63 -8.47 -9.90 -4.92
C LEU A 63 -8.20 -9.61 -3.44
N MET A 64 -6.96 -9.26 -3.13
CA MET A 64 -6.51 -8.90 -1.78
C MET A 64 -5.62 -7.66 -1.86
N VAL A 65 -5.63 -6.87 -0.78
CA VAL A 65 -4.72 -5.73 -0.62
C VAL A 65 -3.75 -6.03 0.52
N PHE A 66 -2.46 -5.93 0.23
CA PHE A 66 -1.38 -6.06 1.19
C PHE A 66 -0.78 -4.69 1.46
N VAL A 67 -0.49 -4.39 2.72
CA VAL A 67 0.28 -3.21 3.13
C VAL A 67 1.52 -3.65 3.89
N ASN A 68 2.61 -2.88 3.81
CA ASN A 68 3.85 -3.25 4.50
C ASN A 68 3.80 -3.04 6.02
N ASN A 69 2.91 -2.17 6.51
CA ASN A 69 2.67 -1.98 7.94
C ASN A 69 1.22 -1.57 8.22
N ILE A 70 0.45 -2.50 8.77
CA ILE A 70 -0.99 -2.28 9.06
C ILE A 70 -1.21 -1.24 10.16
N THR A 71 -0.25 -1.02 11.07
CA THR A 71 -0.40 -0.06 12.17
C THR A 71 -0.37 1.39 11.69
N LEU A 72 0.04 1.62 10.45
CA LEU A 72 0.09 2.94 9.80
C LEU A 72 -1.14 3.22 8.92
N VAL A 73 -2.08 2.27 8.80
CA VAL A 73 -3.30 2.44 8.02
C VAL A 73 -4.37 3.13 8.87
N ASP A 74 -4.91 4.24 8.36
CA ASP A 74 -6.03 4.91 8.99
C ASP A 74 -7.35 4.24 8.58
N PHE A 75 -7.93 3.48 9.50
CA PHE A 75 -9.25 2.82 9.36
C PHE A 75 -10.34 3.51 10.20
N THR A 76 -10.10 4.74 10.66
CA THR A 76 -11.06 5.49 11.51
C THR A 76 -12.27 6.02 10.74
N ASP A 77 -12.17 6.09 9.41
CA ASP A 77 -13.22 6.58 8.52
C ASP A 77 -13.20 5.74 7.22
N GLU A 78 -14.36 5.20 6.85
CA GLU A 78 -14.56 4.40 5.63
C GLU A 78 -14.20 5.15 4.34
N LYS A 79 -14.19 6.49 4.38
CA LYS A 79 -13.84 7.35 3.24
C LYS A 79 -12.33 7.50 3.03
N LYS A 80 -11.51 7.07 3.99
CA LYS A 80 -10.04 7.22 3.92
C LYS A 80 -9.35 5.99 3.36
N THR A 81 -9.83 4.80 3.73
CA THR A 81 -9.25 3.51 3.31
C THR A 81 -10.36 2.62 2.79
N PHE A 82 -10.32 2.31 1.49
CA PHE A 82 -11.32 1.52 0.81
C PHE A 82 -10.70 0.68 -0.31
N PHE A 83 -11.40 -0.37 -0.71
CA PHE A 83 -11.03 -1.23 -1.84
C PHE A 83 -12.29 -1.65 -2.59
N GLY A 84 -12.26 -1.63 -3.91
CA GLY A 84 -13.41 -1.95 -4.74
C GLY A 84 -13.03 -2.42 -6.14
N ALA A 85 -13.96 -3.10 -6.79
CA ALA A 85 -13.87 -3.56 -8.16
C ALA A 85 -15.27 -3.60 -8.78
N TYR A 86 -15.34 -3.46 -10.10
CA TYR A 86 -16.58 -3.58 -10.87
C TYR A 86 -16.30 -4.26 -12.21
N LEU A 87 -17.32 -4.89 -12.78
CA LEU A 87 -17.27 -5.49 -14.10
C LEU A 87 -17.52 -4.41 -15.16
N LEU A 88 -16.70 -4.38 -16.22
CA LEU A 88 -16.83 -3.49 -17.37
C LEU A 88 -17.79 -4.07 -18.42
#